data_AF-A0A928K7D9-F1
#
_entry.id   AF-A0A928K7D9-F1
#
_cell.length_a   1.000
_cell.length_b   1.000
_cell.length_c   1.000
_cell.angle_alpha   90.00
_cell.angle_beta   90.00
_cell.angle_gamma   90.00
#
_symmetry.space_group_name_H-M   'P 1'
#
loop_
_entity.id
_entity.type
_entity.pdbx_description
1 polymer ?
#
loop_
_entity_poly.entity_id
_entity_poly.type
_entity_poly.pdbx_seq_one_letter_code
_entity_poly.pdbx_strand_id
1 'polypeptide(L)'
;MNVLCIGDVVGTVGCDFLRRHLPNLKRLKKIDAVIVNGENSADSNGITPHSADRLFEAGADCVTTGNHCFKRRESYDMYDGNLPVIRPANFPDSVPGRGVEIIDLGRLQLRVINLMGNVRMHTTLRSPFKTMDELLS
;
A
#
# COMPACT_ATOMS: atom_id res chain seq x y z
N MET A 1 -17.56 8.78 6.89
CA MET A 1 -16.48 8.14 6.12
C MET A 1 -16.00 6.94 6.91
N ASN A 2 -16.16 5.74 6.35
CA ASN A 2 -15.69 4.49 6.92
C ASN A 2 -14.48 4.01 6.11
N VAL A 3 -13.32 3.98 6.74
CA VAL A 3 -12.07 3.49 6.15
C VAL A 3 -11.75 2.11 6.70
N LEU A 4 -11.48 1.15 5.83
CA LEU A 4 -10.99 -0.18 6.21
C LEU A 4 -9.50 -0.28 5.89
N CYS A 5 -8.68 -0.47 6.93
CA CYS A 5 -7.27 -0.83 6.77
C CYS A 5 -7.11 -2.34 6.95
N ILE A 6 -6.54 -3.00 5.95
CA ILE A 6 -6.23 -4.42 5.95
C ILE A 6 -4.73 -4.56 6.15
N GLY A 7 -4.34 -5.37 7.13
CA GLY A 7 -2.93 -5.68 7.39
C GLY A 7 -2.30 -6.52 6.27
N ASP A 8 -1.10 -7.00 6.52
CA ASP A 8 -0.27 -7.73 5.57
C ASP A 8 -1.01 -8.88 4.88
N VAL A 9 -1.19 -8.73 3.57
CA VAL A 9 -1.69 -9.79 2.71
C VAL A 9 -0.52 -10.67 2.31
N VAL A 10 -0.64 -11.97 2.54
CA VAL A 10 0.44 -12.94 2.32
C VAL A 10 0.09 -13.90 1.18
N GLY A 11 0.86 -13.79 0.10
CA GLY A 11 0.83 -14.66 -1.07
C GLY A 11 -0.50 -14.67 -1.82
N THR A 12 -0.56 -15.58 -2.79
CA THR A 12 -1.74 -15.79 -3.65
C THR A 12 -2.97 -16.14 -2.82
N VAL A 13 -2.80 -16.91 -1.74
CA VAL A 13 -3.88 -17.32 -0.82
C VAL A 13 -4.54 -16.12 -0.15
N GLY A 14 -3.75 -15.15 0.34
CA GLY A 14 -4.27 -13.92 0.95
C GLY A 14 -5.04 -13.06 -0.05
N CYS A 15 -4.50 -12.92 -1.27
CA CYS A 15 -5.17 -12.20 -2.36
C CYS A 15 -6.52 -12.85 -2.71
N ASP A 16 -6.56 -14.18 -2.83
CA ASP A 16 -7.79 -14.92 -3.16
C ASP A 16 -8.82 -14.91 -2.02
N PHE A 17 -8.38 -14.82 -0.77
CA PHE A 17 -9.27 -14.61 0.37
C PHE A 17 -9.95 -13.24 0.26
N LEU A 18 -9.17 -12.18 0.03
CA LEU A 18 -9.70 -10.82 -0.11
C LEU A 18 -10.70 -10.74 -1.27
N ARG A 19 -10.34 -11.25 -2.44
CA ARG A 19 -11.22 -11.23 -3.62
C ARG A 19 -12.59 -11.87 -3.38
N ARG A 20 -12.65 -12.91 -2.53
CA ARG A 20 -13.90 -13.60 -2.18
C ARG A 20 -14.74 -12.88 -1.11
N HIS A 21 -14.11 -12.18 -0.18
CA HIS A 21 -14.78 -11.69 1.04
C HIS A 21 -14.92 -10.17 1.11
N LEU A 22 -13.94 -9.43 0.58
CA LEU A 22 -13.88 -7.97 0.69
C LEU A 22 -15.07 -7.26 0.05
N PRO A 23 -15.56 -7.63 -1.16
CA PRO A 23 -16.72 -6.95 -1.75
C PRO A 23 -17.97 -7.02 -0.86
N ASN A 24 -18.23 -8.18 -0.24
CA ASN A 24 -19.36 -8.34 0.66
C ASN A 24 -19.17 -7.53 1.95
N LEU A 25 -17.96 -7.54 2.52
CA LEU A 25 -17.63 -6.76 3.69
C LEU A 25 -17.78 -5.24 3.43
N LYS A 26 -17.30 -4.74 2.29
CA LYS A 26 -17.45 -3.34 1.86
C LYS A 26 -18.92 -2.92 1.89
N ARG A 27 -19.80 -3.73 1.30
CA ARG A 27 -21.25 -3.47 1.27
C ARG A 27 -21.89 -3.56 2.66
N LEU A 28 -21.59 -4.61 3.42
CA LEU A 28 -22.18 -4.84 4.75
C LEU A 28 -21.82 -3.74 5.74
N LYS A 29 -20.58 -3.26 5.71
CA LYS A 29 -20.06 -2.24 6.62
C LYS A 29 -20.10 -0.83 6.05
N LYS A 30 -20.60 -0.66 4.82
CA LYS A 30 -20.65 0.62 4.11
C LYS A 30 -19.27 1.31 4.10
N ILE A 31 -18.25 0.57 3.67
CA ILE A 31 -16.86 1.06 3.62
C ILE A 31 -16.70 1.97 2.39
N ASP A 32 -16.18 3.17 2.62
CA ASP A 32 -15.98 4.20 1.60
C ASP A 32 -14.58 4.10 0.95
N ALA A 33 -13.57 3.66 1.70
CA ALA A 33 -12.20 3.47 1.21
C ALA A 33 -11.53 2.26 1.87
N VAL A 34 -10.77 1.49 1.10
CA VAL A 34 -10.01 0.32 1.54
C VAL A 34 -8.52 0.53 1.27
N ILE A 35 -7.72 0.43 2.33
CA ILE A 35 -6.27 0.48 2.27
C ILE A 35 -5.73 -0.92 2.60
N VAL A 36 -4.87 -1.47 1.78
CA VAL A 36 -4.33 -2.82 1.96
C VAL A 36 -2.81 -2.81 2.02
N ASN A 37 -2.22 -3.38 3.07
CA ASN A 37 -0.78 -3.65 3.05
C ASN A 37 -0.49 -4.88 2.19
N GLY A 38 0.05 -4.65 0.99
CA GLY A 38 0.40 -5.67 0.01
C GLY A 38 1.87 -6.10 0.03
N GLU A 39 2.67 -5.76 1.05
CA GLU A 39 4.12 -6.00 1.01
C GLU A 39 4.54 -7.48 0.89
N ASN A 40 3.63 -8.39 1.22
CA ASN A 40 3.84 -9.84 1.16
C ASN A 40 2.87 -10.52 0.16
N SER A 41 2.20 -9.75 -0.70
CA SER A 41 1.13 -10.24 -1.58
C SER A 41 1.62 -11.21 -2.65
N ALA A 42 2.89 -11.12 -3.05
CA ALA A 42 3.52 -12.10 -3.92
C ALA A 42 4.01 -13.33 -3.13
N ASP A 43 3.97 -14.51 -3.76
CA ASP A 43 4.47 -15.73 -3.14
C ASP A 43 5.97 -15.62 -2.83
N SER A 44 6.37 -15.96 -1.61
CA SER A 44 7.74 -15.79 -1.08
C SER A 44 8.19 -14.34 -0.84
N ASN A 45 7.29 -13.41 -0.53
CA ASN A 45 7.48 -11.98 -0.19
C ASN A 45 7.57 -11.00 -1.36
N GLY A 46 7.31 -9.72 -1.03
CA GLY A 46 7.24 -8.62 -1.97
C GLY A 46 5.85 -8.45 -2.60
N ILE A 47 5.82 -7.60 -3.62
CA ILE A 47 4.65 -7.31 -4.44
C ILE A 47 5.07 -7.41 -5.91
N THR A 48 4.19 -7.91 -6.77
CA THR A 48 4.34 -7.90 -8.23
C THR A 48 3.16 -7.15 -8.85
N PRO A 49 3.24 -6.70 -10.12
CA PRO A 49 2.09 -6.11 -10.81
C PRO A 49 0.84 -7.00 -10.72
N HIS A 50 1.02 -8.31 -10.94
CA HIS A 50 -0.06 -9.29 -10.84
C HIS A 50 -0.67 -9.41 -9.44
N SER A 51 0.14 -9.37 -8.37
CA SER A 51 -0.41 -9.42 -7.01
C SER A 51 -1.10 -8.11 -6.63
N ALA A 52 -0.58 -6.96 -7.08
CA ALA A 52 -1.23 -5.66 -6.91
C ALA A 52 -2.59 -5.60 -7.61
N ASP A 53 -2.66 -6.04 -8.87
CA ASP A 53 -3.90 -6.10 -9.66
C ASP A 53 -4.97 -6.92 -8.94
N ARG A 54 -4.61 -8.08 -8.36
CA ARG A 54 -5.54 -8.91 -7.57
C ARG A 54 -6.08 -8.18 -6.33
N LEU A 55 -5.27 -7.34 -5.67
CA LEU A 55 -5.73 -6.54 -4.54
C LEU A 55 -6.73 -5.47 -4.98
N PHE A 56 -6.47 -4.81 -6.12
CA PHE A 56 -7.40 -3.84 -6.70
C PHE A 56 -8.70 -4.51 -7.17
N GLU A 57 -8.62 -5.66 -7.84
CA GLU A 57 -9.79 -6.48 -8.21
C GLU A 57 -10.62 -6.91 -6.99
N ALA A 58 -9.97 -7.14 -5.84
CA ALA A 58 -10.67 -7.43 -4.59
C ALA A 58 -11.40 -6.21 -4.00
N GLY A 59 -11.05 -5.01 -4.45
CA GLY A 59 -11.66 -3.75 -4.03
C GLY A 59 -10.78 -2.90 -3.12
N ALA A 60 -9.45 -3.04 -3.16
CA ALA A 60 -8.54 -2.05 -2.60
C ALA A 60 -8.65 -0.72 -3.35
N ASP A 61 -8.57 0.40 -2.64
CA ASP A 61 -8.54 1.74 -3.20
C ASP A 61 -7.11 2.33 -3.17
N CYS A 62 -6.27 1.85 -2.23
CA CYS A 62 -4.83 2.10 -2.18
C CYS A 62 -4.11 0.86 -1.62
N VAL A 63 -2.95 0.53 -2.19
CA VAL A 63 -2.07 -0.53 -1.68
C VAL A 63 -0.83 0.12 -1.07
N THR A 64 -0.62 -0.12 0.22
CA THR A 64 0.64 0.22 0.89
C THR A 64 1.58 -0.98 0.87
N THR A 65 2.88 -0.72 1.07
CA THR A 65 3.90 -1.78 1.19
C THR A 65 4.77 -1.55 2.42
N GLY A 66 5.86 -2.30 2.57
CA GLY A 66 6.78 -2.18 3.69
C GLY A 66 8.21 -2.52 3.30
N ASN A 67 8.92 -3.27 4.14
CA ASN A 67 10.36 -3.58 3.95
C ASN A 67 10.61 -4.51 2.76
N HIS A 68 9.55 -5.12 2.22
CA HIS A 68 9.63 -5.92 1.02
C HIS A 68 9.25 -5.18 -0.28
N CYS A 69 9.05 -3.85 -0.23
CA CYS A 69 8.63 -3.03 -1.37
C CYS A 69 9.44 -3.25 -2.67
N PHE A 70 10.77 -3.41 -2.56
CA PHE A 70 11.69 -3.57 -3.71
C PHE A 70 12.29 -4.99 -3.81
N LYS A 71 11.70 -6.01 -3.17
CA LYS A 71 12.19 -7.39 -3.22
C LYS A 71 12.05 -8.03 -4.62
N ARG A 72 11.10 -7.55 -5.42
CA ARG A 72 10.85 -8.02 -6.79
C ARG A 72 11.29 -6.94 -7.78
N ARG A 73 12.08 -7.30 -8.79
CA ARG A 73 12.50 -6.34 -9.82
C ARG A 73 11.31 -5.79 -10.62
N GLU A 74 10.29 -6.62 -10.78
CA GLU A 74 9.04 -6.31 -11.46
C GLU A 74 8.24 -5.18 -10.79
N SER A 75 8.47 -4.92 -9.49
CA SER A 75 7.73 -3.87 -8.77
C SER A 75 8.23 -2.46 -9.08
N TYR A 76 9.41 -2.31 -9.68
CA TYR A 76 10.06 -1.01 -9.87
C TYR A 76 9.24 -0.14 -10.83
N ASP A 77 8.94 -0.67 -12.01
CA ASP A 77 8.14 0.03 -13.03
C ASP A 77 6.69 0.23 -12.58
N MET A 78 6.17 -0.66 -11.73
CA MET A 78 4.82 -0.55 -11.17
C MET A 78 4.66 0.70 -10.30
N TYR A 79 5.69 1.04 -9.51
CA TYR A 79 5.65 2.19 -8.62
C TYR A 79 5.61 3.54 -9.36
N ASP A 80 6.22 3.60 -10.55
CA ASP A 80 6.19 4.79 -11.42
C ASP A 80 4.93 4.82 -12.31
N GLY A 81 4.12 3.77 -12.28
CA GLY A 81 2.83 3.70 -12.95
C GLY A 81 1.70 4.48 -12.24
N ASN A 82 0.52 4.42 -12.85
CA ASN A 82 -0.67 5.13 -12.38
C ASN A 82 -1.46 4.37 -11.30
N LEU A 83 -1.09 3.14 -10.95
CA LEU A 83 -1.78 2.39 -9.91
C LEU A 83 -1.51 3.03 -8.53
N PRO A 84 -2.50 3.12 -7.62
CA PRO A 84 -2.34 3.69 -6.29
C PRO A 84 -1.60 2.72 -5.34
N VAL A 85 -0.35 2.41 -5.69
CA VAL A 85 0.58 1.58 -4.89
C VAL A 85 1.68 2.47 -4.34
N ILE A 86 1.81 2.53 -3.00
CA ILE A 86 2.76 3.44 -2.34
C ILE A 86 3.79 2.70 -1.48
N ARG A 87 5.06 3.06 -1.69
CA ARG A 87 6.20 2.61 -0.88
C ARG A 87 6.40 3.51 0.35
N PRO A 88 7.22 3.16 1.34
CA PRO A 88 7.45 4.07 2.47
C PRO A 88 8.04 5.41 2.02
N ALA A 89 7.45 6.52 2.46
CA ALA A 89 7.80 7.87 2.03
C ALA A 89 9.22 8.28 2.44
N ASN A 90 9.74 7.70 3.52
CA ASN A 90 11.07 8.00 4.05
C ASN A 90 12.22 7.29 3.32
N PHE A 91 11.95 6.63 2.19
CA PHE A 91 13.00 6.30 1.21
C PHE A 91 13.56 7.56 0.53
N PRO A 92 14.82 7.54 0.06
CA PRO A 92 15.39 8.64 -0.72
C PRO A 92 14.58 8.94 -1.99
N ASP A 93 14.54 10.20 -2.41
CA ASP A 93 13.78 10.61 -3.61
C ASP A 93 14.32 10.01 -4.92
N SER A 94 15.52 9.43 -4.89
CA SER A 94 16.15 8.76 -6.02
C SER A 94 15.57 7.37 -6.31
N VAL A 95 14.70 6.81 -5.45
CA VAL A 95 14.07 5.50 -5.69
C VAL A 95 12.68 5.66 -6.34
N PRO A 96 12.25 4.71 -7.18
CA PRO A 96 10.95 4.75 -7.83
C PRO A 96 9.77 4.90 -6.88
N GLY A 97 8.70 5.47 -7.41
CA GLY A 97 7.43 5.58 -6.72
C GLY A 97 7.31 6.69 -5.71
N ARG A 98 6.10 6.73 -5.16
CA ARG A 98 5.65 7.72 -4.20
C ARG A 98 5.34 7.09 -2.85
N GLY A 99 5.40 7.93 -1.82
CA GLY A 99 5.03 7.55 -0.45
C GLY A 99 3.69 8.05 0.03
N VAL A 100 2.97 8.77 -0.83
CA VAL A 100 1.68 9.39 -0.54
C VAL A 100 0.73 9.16 -1.71
N GLU A 101 -0.52 8.86 -1.39
CA GLU A 101 -1.61 8.76 -2.36
C GLU A 101 -2.79 9.59 -1.88
N ILE A 102 -3.57 10.17 -2.80
CA ILE A 102 -4.80 10.90 -2.46
C ILE A 102 -5.97 10.19 -3.13
N ILE A 103 -6.81 9.55 -2.32
CA ILE A 103 -8.05 8.94 -2.78
C ILE A 103 -9.13 10.02 -2.80
N ASP A 104 -9.64 10.34 -4.00
CA ASP A 104 -10.75 11.27 -4.17
C ASP A 104 -12.09 10.54 -3.96
N LEU A 105 -12.84 10.96 -2.93
CA LEU A 105 -14.17 10.47 -2.61
C LEU A 105 -15.25 11.52 -2.94
N GLY A 106 -14.94 12.46 -3.85
CA GLY A 106 -15.79 13.54 -4.31
C GLY A 106 -15.83 14.72 -3.34
N ARG A 107 -16.63 14.62 -2.28
CA ARG A 107 -16.76 15.72 -1.29
C ARG A 107 -15.63 15.73 -0.26
N LEU A 108 -14.87 14.66 -0.18
CA LEU A 108 -13.79 14.44 0.76
C LEU A 108 -12.61 13.84 0.01
N GLN A 109 -11.40 14.15 0.44
CA GLN A 109 -10.18 13.52 -0.02
C GLN A 109 -9.50 12.80 1.14
N LEU A 110 -9.02 11.58 0.91
CA LEU A 110 -8.28 10.80 1.88
C LEU A 110 -6.82 10.71 1.45
N ARG A 111 -5.93 11.40 2.18
CA ARG A 111 -4.48 11.29 2.00
C ARG A 111 -3.96 10.07 2.75
N VAL A 112 -3.40 9.11 2.02
CA VAL A 112 -2.76 7.90 2.56
C VAL A 112 -1.25 8.11 2.53
N ILE A 113 -0.59 7.96 3.67
CA ILE A 113 0.87 8.10 3.81
C ILE A 113 1.44 6.79 4.32
N ASN A 114 2.48 6.29 3.66
CA ASN A 114 3.20 5.09 4.08
C ASN A 114 4.56 5.47 4.67
N LEU A 115 4.95 4.89 5.81
CA LEU A 115 6.22 5.18 6.49
C LEU A 115 6.81 3.91 7.07
N MET A 116 8.14 3.89 7.20
CA MET A 116 8.88 2.77 7.76
C MET A 116 9.68 3.20 9.00
N GLY A 117 9.54 2.46 10.08
CA GLY A 117 10.40 2.63 11.26
C GLY A 117 11.84 2.18 10.99
N ASN A 118 12.80 2.67 11.77
CA ASN A 118 14.21 2.26 11.64
C ASN A 118 14.66 1.22 12.67
N VAL A 119 13.93 1.07 13.78
CA VAL A 119 14.33 0.17 14.87
C VAL A 119 14.15 -1.28 14.43
N ARG A 120 15.21 -2.09 14.54
CA ARG A 120 15.25 -3.51 14.11
C ARG A 120 14.94 -3.71 12.61
N MET A 121 15.22 -2.70 11.78
CA MET A 121 15.17 -2.83 10.32
C MET A 121 16.56 -3.03 9.72
N HIS A 122 16.63 -3.74 8.60
CA HIS A 122 17.89 -3.98 7.89
C HIS A 122 18.43 -2.73 7.16
N THR A 123 17.54 -1.79 6.83
CA THR A 123 17.89 -0.54 6.14
C THR A 123 17.57 0.63 7.06
N THR A 124 18.53 1.55 7.22
CA THR A 124 18.28 2.81 7.92
C THR A 124 17.82 3.85 6.91
N LEU A 125 16.58 4.29 7.06
CA LEU A 125 15.94 5.31 6.23
C LEU A 125 15.95 6.68 6.90
N ARG A 126 15.47 7.72 6.20
CA ARG A 126 15.22 9.03 6.80
C ARG A 126 14.29 8.87 8.00
N SER A 127 14.40 9.79 8.96
CA SER A 127 13.53 9.78 10.15
C SER A 127 12.06 9.77 9.73
N PRO A 128 11.26 8.77 10.12
CA PRO A 128 9.84 8.74 9.78
C PRO A 128 9.09 9.91 10.42
N PHE A 129 9.54 10.40 11.59
CA PHE A 129 8.96 11.56 12.25
C PHE A 129 9.16 12.85 11.43
N LYS A 130 10.42 13.15 11.05
CA LYS A 130 10.70 14.34 10.21
C LYS A 130 10.00 14.27 8.86
N THR A 131 9.98 13.08 8.26
CA THR A 131 9.28 12.86 6.99
C THR A 131 7.78 13.13 7.15
N MET A 132 7.16 12.70 8.25
CA MET A 132 5.76 12.97 8.52
C MET A 132 5.50 14.47 8.72
N ASP A 133 6.35 15.17 9.48
CA ASP A 133 6.22 16.62 9.69
C ASP A 133 6.28 17.37 8.35
N GLU A 134 7.21 17.03 7.47
CA GLU A 134 7.35 17.61 6.11
C GLU A 134 6.13 17.34 5.22
N LEU A 135 5.46 16.19 5.38
CA LEU A 135 4.28 15.83 4.57
C LEU A 135 2.97 16.45 5.07
N LEU A 136 2.95 16.90 6.32
CA LEU A 136 1.80 17.51 6.98
C LEU A 136 1.84 19.05 6.99
N SER A 137 3.03 19.65 6.80
CA SER A 137 3.21 21.10 6.63
C SER A 137 2.67 21.62 5.30
#